data_AF-A0A840VDC1-F1
#
_entry.id   AF-A0A840VDC1-F1
#
_cell.length_a   1.000
_cell.length_b   1.000
_cell.length_c   1.000
_cell.angle_alpha   90.00
_cell.angle_beta   90.00
_cell.angle_gamma   90.00
#
_symmetry.space_group_name_H-M   'P 1'
#
loop_
_entity.id
_entity.type
_entity.pdbx_description
1 polymer ?
#
loop_
_entity_poly.entity_id
_entity_poly.type
_entity_poly.pdbx_seq_one_letter_code
_entity_poly.pdbx_strand_id
1 'polypeptide(L)'
;MAENEKVNRRHWLLLAGGGWVGGCLPFSGGGVRSWDRGTLDEAEKILSATGCRGWGAWEEGTLKKAWRTHEQGPVMSITKTLAMLGGVKAAEQGWLSLDERVAETLTEWQGVEGKQEIRIQMLLQMTAGLDEGVAALYRAHPQDKGSVAMALPLREAPGEGFRYGPACWELLGEVLKRKCAARGTTVERFLQSAVMRPIGLTGGDWKKDGSGQIYLSTGAELTVTGLGRLGRTLVELLNGRDAAGLSASHFRAWTRPSSANSMFGGGLWRNRGSREIEVEDQLDQPQSAAFWNGACLSRHQPGSLVALIGSSGQRVWIWPEEGRVLARLGYSPQWKDRPLLAVV
;
A
#
# COMPACT_ATOMS: atom_id res chain seq x y z
N MET A 1 -14.22 -7.08 -33.51
CA MET A 1 -13.28 -6.10 -32.92
C MET A 1 -14.02 -5.43 -31.77
N ALA A 2 -13.68 -5.77 -30.53
CA ALA A 2 -14.23 -5.07 -29.37
C ALA A 2 -13.29 -3.92 -29.03
N GLU A 3 -13.83 -2.71 -28.83
CA GLU A 3 -13.02 -1.58 -28.39
C GLU A 3 -12.42 -1.86 -27.01
N ASN A 4 -11.17 -1.48 -26.85
CA ASN A 4 -10.40 -1.70 -25.64
C ASN A 4 -10.80 -0.64 -24.60
N GLU A 5 -11.99 -0.80 -24.01
CA GLU A 5 -12.53 0.09 -22.98
C GLU A 5 -11.53 0.17 -21.83
N LYS A 6 -10.90 1.34 -21.67
CA LYS A 6 -9.78 1.53 -20.74
C LYS A 6 -10.26 1.29 -19.30
N VAL A 7 -9.88 0.14 -18.75
CA VAL A 7 -10.24 -0.28 -17.39
C VAL A 7 -9.73 0.74 -16.37
N ASN A 8 -10.61 1.63 -15.95
CA ASN A 8 -10.30 2.61 -14.92
C ASN A 8 -10.50 1.97 -13.54
N ARG A 9 -9.44 1.76 -12.78
CA ARG A 9 -9.55 1.08 -11.48
C ARG A 9 -10.29 1.92 -10.45
N ARG A 10 -10.30 3.26 -10.57
CA ARG A 10 -11.11 4.12 -9.70
C ARG A 10 -12.60 3.90 -9.94
N HIS A 11 -13.06 3.58 -11.16
CA HIS A 11 -14.47 3.23 -11.41
C HIS A 11 -14.93 2.04 -10.54
N TRP A 12 -14.15 0.95 -10.53
CA TRP A 12 -14.41 -0.24 -9.68
C TRP A 12 -14.36 0.04 -8.17
N LEU A 13 -13.69 1.11 -7.75
CA LEU A 13 -13.63 1.56 -6.35
C LEU A 13 -14.65 2.67 -6.02
N LEU A 14 -15.23 3.33 -7.03
CA LEU A 14 -16.19 4.45 -6.92
C LEU A 14 -17.65 4.01 -7.04
N LEU A 15 -17.92 2.77 -7.44
CA LEU A 15 -19.20 2.10 -7.16
C LEU A 15 -19.49 1.93 -5.64
N ALA A 16 -18.69 2.58 -4.79
CA ALA A 16 -18.87 2.76 -3.35
C ALA A 16 -18.97 4.25 -2.89
N GLY A 17 -19.18 5.26 -3.75
CA GLY A 17 -19.57 6.65 -3.36
C GLY A 17 -18.97 7.85 -4.16
N GLY A 18 -19.49 9.09 -3.94
CA GLY A 18 -19.32 10.29 -4.82
C GLY A 18 -18.72 11.62 -4.22
N GLY A 19 -18.81 12.76 -4.94
CA GLY A 19 -18.24 14.12 -4.63
C GLY A 19 -19.07 15.32 -5.19
N TRP A 20 -18.59 16.52 -5.64
CA TRP A 20 -17.24 17.07 -5.92
C TRP A 20 -17.20 18.58 -6.36
N VAL A 21 -16.36 19.49 -5.80
CA VAL A 21 -15.75 20.72 -6.45
C VAL A 21 -14.46 21.20 -5.69
N GLY A 22 -13.50 21.94 -6.31
CA GLY A 22 -12.26 22.44 -5.65
C GLY A 22 -11.55 23.67 -6.29
N GLY A 23 -10.31 23.98 -5.88
CA GLY A 23 -9.43 25.08 -6.38
C GLY A 23 -8.05 25.14 -5.67
N CYS A 24 -7.01 25.79 -6.25
CA CYS A 24 -5.61 25.76 -5.76
C CYS A 24 -4.80 27.06 -6.02
N LEU A 25 -3.76 27.33 -5.19
CA LEU A 25 -2.65 28.27 -5.41
C LEU A 25 -1.33 27.73 -4.76
N PRO A 26 -0.12 28.20 -5.16
CA PRO A 26 1.16 27.64 -4.70
C PRO A 26 2.04 28.59 -3.84
N PHE A 27 2.97 28.05 -3.04
CA PHE A 27 4.25 28.71 -2.65
C PHE A 27 5.31 27.68 -2.17
N SER A 28 6.53 28.15 -1.86
CA SER A 28 7.79 27.37 -1.78
C SER A 28 8.39 27.23 -0.37
N GLY A 29 9.05 26.10 -0.08
CA GLY A 29 9.65 25.79 1.24
C GLY A 29 11.19 25.86 1.35
N GLY A 30 11.73 25.46 2.51
CA GLY A 30 13.17 25.25 2.76
C GLY A 30 13.60 25.09 4.23
N GLY A 31 14.17 23.93 4.57
CA GLY A 31 14.95 23.69 5.81
C GLY A 31 14.29 22.81 6.89
N VAL A 32 15.04 21.84 7.44
CA VAL A 32 14.57 20.92 8.50
C VAL A 32 14.48 21.64 9.86
N ARG A 33 13.40 22.39 10.04
CA ARG A 33 12.90 22.85 11.35
C ARG A 33 11.76 21.94 11.77
N SER A 34 11.58 21.72 13.07
CA SER A 34 10.37 21.08 13.63
C SER A 34 9.12 21.69 12.99
N TRP A 35 8.13 20.87 12.60
CA TRP A 35 6.93 21.37 11.91
C TRP A 35 6.31 22.55 12.66
N ASP A 36 6.45 23.75 12.10
CA ASP A 36 5.93 24.95 12.72
C ASP A 36 4.40 25.03 12.52
N ARG A 37 3.77 25.87 13.35
CA ARG A 37 2.32 25.99 13.35
C ARG A 37 1.80 26.50 12.00
N GLY A 38 2.53 27.42 11.34
CA GLY A 38 2.16 27.94 10.03
C GLY A 38 2.18 26.87 8.95
N THR A 39 3.20 26.00 8.95
CA THR A 39 3.26 24.82 8.05
C THR A 39 2.02 23.94 8.19
N LEU A 40 1.64 23.59 9.44
CA LEU A 40 0.49 22.71 9.70
C LEU A 40 -0.86 23.42 9.61
N ASP A 41 -0.90 24.75 9.66
CA ASP A 41 -2.08 25.57 9.34
C ASP A 41 -2.32 25.64 7.83
N GLU A 42 -1.27 25.74 7.00
CA GLU A 42 -1.40 25.68 5.53
C GLU A 42 -1.73 24.26 5.03
N ALA A 43 -1.06 23.25 5.58
CA ALA A 43 -1.37 21.85 5.28
C ALA A 43 -2.83 21.47 5.58
N GLU A 44 -3.39 21.99 6.68
CA GLU A 44 -4.80 21.75 7.05
C GLU A 44 -5.78 22.30 6.01
N LYS A 45 -5.50 23.46 5.39
CA LYS A 45 -6.34 24.02 4.31
C LYS A 45 -6.41 23.06 3.13
N ILE A 46 -5.26 22.56 2.70
CA ILE A 46 -5.13 21.61 1.57
C ILE A 46 -5.84 20.29 1.87
N LEU A 47 -5.61 19.73 3.07
CA LEU A 47 -6.25 18.49 3.52
C LEU A 47 -7.78 18.63 3.54
N SER A 48 -8.28 19.71 4.14
CA SER A 48 -9.71 19.97 4.34
C SER A 48 -10.46 20.28 3.03
N ALA A 49 -9.80 20.89 2.05
CA ALA A 49 -10.44 21.30 0.78
C ALA A 49 -10.99 20.15 -0.08
N THR A 50 -10.58 18.90 0.15
CA THR A 50 -10.80 17.80 -0.81
C THR A 50 -11.25 16.49 -0.16
N GLY A 51 -12.33 16.53 0.62
CA GLY A 51 -12.99 15.33 1.16
C GLY A 51 -12.14 14.58 2.20
N CYS A 52 -11.38 15.30 3.03
CA CYS A 52 -10.77 14.70 4.22
C CYS A 52 -11.86 14.34 5.23
N ARG A 53 -11.78 13.13 5.81
CA ARG A 53 -12.65 12.68 6.91
C ARG A 53 -11.95 12.78 8.28
N GLY A 54 -10.62 12.68 8.29
CA GLY A 54 -9.77 12.95 9.44
C GLY A 54 -8.29 12.91 9.06
N TRP A 55 -7.45 13.63 9.80
CA TRP A 55 -6.01 13.66 9.58
C TRP A 55 -5.23 13.88 10.88
N GLY A 56 -3.94 13.58 10.89
CA GLY A 56 -3.03 13.91 11.98
C GLY A 56 -1.58 14.00 11.53
N ALA A 57 -0.82 14.86 12.19
CA ALA A 57 0.61 15.04 12.02
C ALA A 57 1.33 14.72 13.34
N TRP A 58 2.27 13.77 13.28
CA TRP A 58 3.16 13.39 14.36
C TRP A 58 4.60 13.67 13.96
N GLU A 59 5.42 14.07 14.92
CA GLU A 59 6.87 14.22 14.78
C GLU A 59 7.50 13.80 16.11
N GLU A 60 8.57 12.99 16.05
CA GLU A 60 9.24 12.42 17.22
C GLU A 60 8.25 11.77 18.20
N GLY A 61 7.36 10.94 17.63
CA GLY A 61 6.30 10.24 18.36
C GLY A 61 5.13 11.12 18.85
N THR A 62 5.31 12.44 18.91
CA THR A 62 4.39 13.42 19.50
C THR A 62 3.39 13.93 18.47
N LEU A 63 2.10 13.96 18.83
CA LEU A 63 1.07 14.57 17.96
C LEU A 63 1.21 16.09 17.99
N LYS A 64 1.43 16.71 16.82
CA LYS A 64 1.63 18.16 16.67
C LYS A 64 0.33 18.90 16.34
N LYS A 65 -0.45 18.38 15.39
CA LYS A 65 -1.77 18.90 15.01
C LYS A 65 -2.61 17.79 14.38
N ALA A 66 -3.93 17.83 14.53
CA ALA A 66 -4.84 16.86 13.93
C ALA A 66 -6.30 17.32 13.92
N TRP A 67 -7.13 16.62 13.14
CA TRP A 67 -8.57 16.74 13.12
C TRP A 67 -9.23 15.36 12.99
N ARG A 68 -10.24 15.06 13.83
CA ARG A 68 -10.98 13.78 13.86
C ARG A 68 -10.09 12.53 13.84
N THR A 69 -9.12 12.43 14.76
CA THR A 69 -8.18 11.28 14.84
C THR A 69 -8.83 9.93 15.17
N HIS A 70 -10.06 9.95 15.69
CA HIS A 70 -10.89 8.77 15.95
C HIS A 70 -11.62 8.26 14.69
N GLU A 71 -11.65 9.04 13.60
CA GLU A 71 -12.37 8.70 12.39
C GLU A 71 -11.85 7.40 11.78
N GLN A 72 -12.76 6.46 11.49
CA GLN A 72 -12.49 5.14 10.93
C GLN A 72 -13.02 5.04 9.50
N GLY A 73 -12.37 4.21 8.69
CA GLY A 73 -12.91 3.76 7.42
C GLY A 73 -11.89 2.95 6.61
N PRO A 74 -12.27 2.53 5.38
CA PRO A 74 -11.43 1.70 4.54
C PRO A 74 -10.14 2.43 4.13
N VAL A 75 -8.98 1.85 4.45
CA VAL A 75 -7.67 2.43 4.10
C VAL A 75 -7.21 2.04 2.69
N MET A 76 -8.05 1.31 1.95
CA MET A 76 -7.85 0.93 0.55
C MET A 76 -6.48 0.25 0.39
N SER A 77 -5.68 0.63 -0.61
CA SER A 77 -4.38 0.00 -0.86
C SER A 77 -3.34 0.10 0.27
N ILE A 78 -3.55 0.90 1.32
CA ILE A 78 -2.69 0.87 2.52
C ILE A 78 -2.73 -0.53 3.18
N THR A 79 -3.82 -1.28 3.00
CA THR A 79 -3.97 -2.70 3.38
C THR A 79 -2.78 -3.57 2.94
N LYS A 80 -2.22 -3.29 1.74
CA LYS A 80 -1.05 -4.02 1.20
C LYS A 80 0.16 -3.95 2.14
N THR A 81 0.31 -2.85 2.88
CA THR A 81 1.36 -2.70 3.90
C THR A 81 1.16 -3.68 5.06
N LEU A 82 -0.08 -3.86 5.54
CA LEU A 82 -0.39 -4.83 6.59
C LEU A 82 -0.17 -6.28 6.11
N ALA A 83 -0.53 -6.56 4.86
CA ALA A 83 -0.25 -7.85 4.23
C ALA A 83 1.25 -8.14 4.10
N MET A 84 2.05 -7.14 3.70
CA MET A 84 3.51 -7.24 3.65
C MET A 84 4.12 -7.45 5.04
N LEU A 85 3.66 -6.74 6.07
CA LEU A 85 4.12 -6.96 7.45
C LEU A 85 3.73 -8.35 7.98
N GLY A 86 2.58 -8.91 7.55
CA GLY A 86 2.24 -10.30 7.81
C GLY A 86 3.21 -11.28 7.15
N GLY A 87 3.60 -11.01 5.91
CA GLY A 87 4.61 -11.78 5.20
C GLY A 87 6.01 -11.69 5.82
N VAL A 88 6.44 -10.50 6.25
CA VAL A 88 7.64 -10.30 7.09
C VAL A 88 7.58 -11.22 8.31
N LYS A 89 6.45 -11.20 9.04
CA LYS A 89 6.30 -11.99 10.26
C LYS A 89 6.23 -13.50 10.02
N ALA A 90 5.67 -13.92 8.89
CA ALA A 90 5.67 -15.32 8.45
C ALA A 90 7.09 -15.78 8.05
N ALA A 91 7.89 -14.91 7.42
CA ALA A 91 9.28 -15.19 7.07
C ALA A 91 10.19 -15.29 8.30
N GLU A 92 10.05 -14.39 9.28
CA GLU A 92 10.75 -14.47 10.58
C GLU A 92 10.48 -15.80 11.31
N GLN A 93 9.29 -16.38 11.14
CA GLN A 93 8.90 -17.67 11.73
C GLN A 93 9.24 -18.86 10.83
N GLY A 94 9.95 -18.65 9.70
CA GLY A 94 10.34 -19.71 8.78
C GLY A 94 9.18 -20.36 8.01
N TRP A 95 8.03 -19.68 7.87
CA TRP A 95 6.88 -20.24 7.14
C TRP A 95 7.09 -20.19 5.62
N LEU A 96 7.83 -19.19 5.16
CA LEU A 96 8.06 -18.86 3.76
C LEU A 96 9.32 -18.01 3.62
N SER A 97 9.86 -17.89 2.40
CA SER A 97 10.97 -16.99 2.10
C SER A 97 10.63 -16.08 0.92
N LEU A 98 11.44 -15.04 0.67
CA LEU A 98 11.26 -14.16 -0.50
C LEU A 98 11.56 -14.87 -1.83
N ASP A 99 12.46 -15.85 -1.79
CA ASP A 99 12.94 -16.57 -2.95
C ASP A 99 12.18 -17.89 -3.20
N GLU A 100 11.33 -18.35 -2.28
CA GLU A 100 10.46 -19.52 -2.52
C GLU A 100 9.56 -19.24 -3.74
N ARG A 101 9.37 -20.26 -4.58
CA ARG A 101 8.41 -20.21 -5.68
C ARG A 101 7.01 -20.28 -5.09
N VAL A 102 6.11 -19.46 -5.58
CA VAL A 102 4.69 -19.48 -5.20
C VAL A 102 4.10 -20.89 -5.43
N ALA A 103 4.55 -21.59 -6.46
CA ALA A 103 4.16 -22.97 -6.79
C ALA A 103 4.58 -24.03 -5.75
N GLU A 104 5.46 -23.73 -4.79
CA GLU A 104 5.75 -24.62 -3.65
C GLU A 104 4.56 -24.67 -2.66
N THR A 105 3.70 -23.65 -2.66
CA THR A 105 2.49 -23.57 -1.81
C THR A 105 1.20 -23.65 -2.63
N LEU A 106 1.20 -23.05 -3.83
CA LEU A 106 0.11 -23.11 -4.82
C LEU A 106 0.46 -24.20 -5.84
N THR A 107 0.32 -25.46 -5.44
CA THR A 107 0.74 -26.63 -6.25
C THR A 107 0.04 -26.71 -7.60
N GLU A 108 -1.11 -26.04 -7.77
CA GLU A 108 -1.83 -25.84 -9.03
C GLU A 108 -1.02 -25.09 -10.10
N TRP A 109 0.10 -24.45 -9.74
CA TRP A 109 1.02 -23.80 -10.66
C TRP A 109 2.26 -24.63 -10.97
N GLN A 110 2.42 -25.82 -10.38
CA GLN A 110 3.54 -26.71 -10.72
C GLN A 110 3.39 -27.21 -12.15
N GLY A 111 4.45 -27.06 -12.96
CA GLY A 111 4.43 -27.39 -14.38
C GLY A 111 3.66 -26.43 -15.28
N VAL A 112 3.02 -25.39 -14.75
CA VAL A 112 2.34 -24.35 -15.55
C VAL A 112 3.34 -23.28 -15.96
N GLU A 113 3.69 -23.25 -17.25
CA GLU A 113 4.74 -22.38 -17.80
C GLU A 113 4.60 -20.90 -17.40
N GLY A 114 5.73 -20.28 -17.08
CA GLY A 114 5.84 -18.96 -16.44
C GLY A 114 5.40 -18.95 -14.97
N LYS A 115 4.23 -19.51 -14.64
CA LYS A 115 3.67 -19.45 -13.28
C LYS A 115 4.50 -20.22 -12.25
N GLN A 116 5.15 -21.30 -12.67
CA GLN A 116 6.04 -22.10 -11.81
C GLN A 116 7.35 -21.38 -11.42
N GLU A 117 7.68 -20.27 -12.08
CA GLU A 117 8.88 -19.44 -11.81
C GLU A 117 8.59 -18.21 -10.93
N ILE A 118 7.32 -17.88 -10.67
CA ILE A 118 6.94 -16.73 -9.84
C ILE A 118 7.39 -16.94 -8.39
N ARG A 119 8.18 -16.02 -7.85
CA ARG A 119 8.65 -16.01 -6.45
C ARG A 119 7.83 -15.07 -5.57
N ILE A 120 7.81 -15.28 -4.26
CA ILE A 120 7.12 -14.40 -3.30
C ILE A 120 7.55 -12.93 -3.44
N GLN A 121 8.85 -12.66 -3.67
CA GLN A 121 9.33 -11.30 -3.90
C GLN A 121 8.66 -10.61 -5.11
N MET A 122 8.36 -11.34 -6.19
CA MET A 122 7.70 -10.78 -7.38
C MET A 122 6.26 -10.33 -7.07
N LEU A 123 5.59 -10.96 -6.10
CA LEU A 123 4.27 -10.51 -5.64
C LEU A 123 4.38 -9.14 -4.92
N LEU A 124 5.37 -8.98 -4.04
CA LEU A 124 5.62 -7.75 -3.28
C LEU A 124 6.11 -6.59 -4.15
N GLN A 125 6.78 -6.90 -5.26
CA GLN A 125 7.24 -5.95 -6.26
C GLN A 125 6.20 -5.70 -7.37
N MET A 126 5.10 -6.47 -7.40
CA MET A 126 4.10 -6.47 -8.49
C MET A 126 4.71 -6.72 -9.88
N THR A 127 5.69 -7.63 -9.95
CA THR A 127 6.41 -8.05 -11.16
C THR A 127 6.13 -9.51 -11.52
N ALA A 128 5.05 -10.10 -11.04
CA ALA A 128 4.71 -11.51 -11.29
C ALA A 128 4.28 -11.83 -12.73
N GLY A 129 4.22 -10.84 -13.63
CA GLY A 129 3.80 -10.99 -15.03
C GLY A 129 2.30 -11.26 -15.25
N LEU A 130 1.51 -11.38 -14.18
CA LEU A 130 0.09 -11.69 -14.21
C LEU A 130 -0.77 -10.50 -14.65
N ASP A 131 -1.98 -10.80 -15.12
CA ASP A 131 -3.07 -9.83 -15.17
C ASP A 131 -3.28 -9.18 -13.80
N GLU A 132 -3.52 -7.87 -13.79
CA GLU A 132 -3.74 -7.10 -12.57
C GLU A 132 -5.00 -7.51 -11.79
N GLY A 133 -5.98 -8.10 -12.47
CA GLY A 133 -7.19 -8.67 -11.87
C GLY A 133 -8.20 -7.64 -11.35
N VAL A 134 -8.08 -6.35 -11.72
CA VAL A 134 -8.89 -5.24 -11.20
C VAL A 134 -10.39 -5.54 -11.28
N ALA A 135 -10.92 -5.82 -12.48
CA ALA A 135 -12.35 -6.11 -12.67
C ALA A 135 -12.77 -7.43 -11.96
N ALA A 136 -11.94 -8.48 -12.07
CA ALA A 136 -12.26 -9.80 -11.52
C ALA A 136 -12.25 -9.87 -9.99
N LEU A 137 -11.37 -9.10 -9.32
CA LEU A 137 -11.14 -9.15 -7.86
C LEU A 137 -11.75 -7.96 -7.09
N TYR A 138 -12.19 -6.90 -7.77
CA TYR A 138 -12.95 -5.78 -7.17
C TYR A 138 -14.43 -5.72 -7.59
N ARG A 139 -14.94 -6.66 -8.39
CA ARG A 139 -16.39 -6.88 -8.56
C ARG A 139 -17.11 -6.95 -7.21
N ALA A 140 -18.40 -6.66 -7.20
CA ALA A 140 -19.23 -6.90 -6.02
C ALA A 140 -19.22 -8.40 -5.66
N HIS A 141 -19.14 -8.67 -4.35
CA HIS A 141 -19.26 -10.00 -3.74
C HIS A 141 -18.56 -11.15 -4.51
N PRO A 142 -17.22 -11.13 -4.63
CA PRO A 142 -16.49 -12.30 -5.10
C PRO A 142 -16.65 -13.43 -4.08
N GLN A 143 -16.79 -14.68 -4.57
CA GLN A 143 -17.00 -15.84 -3.70
C GLN A 143 -15.69 -16.30 -3.05
N ASP A 144 -14.63 -16.47 -3.85
CA ASP A 144 -13.28 -16.81 -3.40
C ASP A 144 -12.28 -16.00 -4.24
N LYS A 145 -11.59 -15.05 -3.61
CA LYS A 145 -10.61 -14.21 -4.30
C LYS A 145 -9.26 -14.89 -4.52
N GLY A 146 -8.90 -15.88 -3.70
CA GLY A 146 -7.68 -16.66 -3.87
C GLY A 146 -7.75 -17.48 -5.15
N SER A 147 -8.85 -18.23 -5.31
CA SER A 147 -9.13 -19.02 -6.52
C SER A 147 -9.21 -18.16 -7.79
N VAL A 148 -9.87 -16.98 -7.72
CA VAL A 148 -9.91 -16.04 -8.85
C VAL A 148 -8.50 -15.52 -9.20
N ALA A 149 -7.68 -15.17 -8.21
CA ALA A 149 -6.33 -14.64 -8.44
C ALA A 149 -5.37 -15.72 -9.00
N MET A 150 -5.50 -16.98 -8.55
CA MET A 150 -4.76 -18.13 -9.10
C MET A 150 -5.08 -18.39 -10.58
N ALA A 151 -6.33 -18.16 -10.99
CA ALA A 151 -6.81 -18.39 -12.35
C ALA A 151 -6.40 -17.29 -13.36
N LEU A 152 -5.92 -16.13 -12.90
CA LEU A 152 -5.53 -15.03 -13.79
C LEU A 152 -4.42 -15.45 -14.79
N PRO A 153 -4.49 -15.01 -16.06
CA PRO A 153 -3.48 -15.33 -17.05
C PRO A 153 -2.18 -14.54 -16.83
N LEU A 154 -1.08 -15.04 -17.37
CA LEU A 154 0.12 -14.23 -17.60
C LEU A 154 -0.13 -13.26 -18.77
N ARG A 155 0.51 -12.09 -18.69
CA ARG A 155 0.50 -11.02 -19.69
C ARG A 155 1.91 -10.71 -20.22
N GLU A 156 2.94 -11.10 -19.46
CA GLU A 156 4.38 -10.97 -19.73
C GLU A 156 5.13 -12.00 -18.87
N ALA A 157 6.44 -12.19 -19.07
CA ALA A 157 7.19 -13.14 -18.25
C ALA A 157 7.45 -12.58 -16.83
N PRO A 158 7.56 -13.44 -15.80
CA PRO A 158 7.83 -12.99 -14.43
C PRO A 158 9.14 -12.19 -14.35
N GLY A 159 9.04 -10.96 -13.80
CA GLY A 159 10.15 -10.04 -13.61
C GLY A 159 10.29 -8.93 -14.66
N GLU A 160 9.62 -9.02 -15.82
CA GLU A 160 9.86 -8.10 -16.95
C GLU A 160 9.30 -6.69 -16.74
N GLY A 161 8.18 -6.53 -16.04
CA GLY A 161 7.51 -5.25 -15.85
C GLY A 161 6.66 -5.17 -14.59
N PHE A 162 6.06 -4.00 -14.37
CA PHE A 162 5.32 -3.65 -13.16
C PHE A 162 3.82 -3.47 -13.46
N ARG A 163 2.95 -4.23 -12.79
CA ARG A 163 1.48 -4.15 -12.95
C ARG A 163 0.78 -3.97 -11.62
N TYR A 164 0.25 -2.77 -11.38
CA TYR A 164 -0.39 -2.44 -10.11
C TYR A 164 -1.82 -2.95 -10.03
N GLY A 165 -2.04 -4.06 -9.31
CA GLY A 165 -3.36 -4.65 -9.16
C GLY A 165 -3.60 -5.37 -7.82
N PRO A 166 -4.84 -5.82 -7.58
CA PRO A 166 -5.14 -6.76 -6.50
C PRO A 166 -4.44 -8.12 -6.64
N ALA A 167 -4.24 -8.63 -7.86
CA ALA A 167 -3.81 -10.01 -8.12
C ALA A 167 -2.67 -10.52 -7.22
N CYS A 168 -1.52 -9.85 -7.24
CA CYS A 168 -0.34 -10.26 -6.45
C CYS A 168 -0.60 -10.31 -4.94
N TRP A 169 -1.52 -9.48 -4.42
CA TRP A 169 -1.82 -9.37 -3.00
C TRP A 169 -2.82 -10.41 -2.53
N GLU A 170 -3.82 -10.73 -3.35
CA GLU A 170 -4.74 -11.83 -3.04
C GLU A 170 -4.05 -13.20 -3.21
N LEU A 171 -3.05 -13.31 -4.10
CA LEU A 171 -2.15 -14.48 -4.18
C LEU A 171 -1.28 -14.64 -2.94
N LEU A 172 -0.68 -13.55 -2.44
CA LEU A 172 0.00 -13.56 -1.14
C LEU A 172 -0.98 -13.97 -0.02
N GLY A 173 -2.24 -13.55 -0.12
CA GLY A 173 -3.34 -13.98 0.77
C GLY A 173 -3.61 -15.47 0.74
N GLU A 174 -3.69 -16.08 -0.45
CA GLU A 174 -3.88 -17.52 -0.63
C GLU A 174 -2.66 -18.34 -0.14
N VAL A 175 -1.44 -17.87 -0.41
CA VAL A 175 -0.21 -18.46 0.18
C VAL A 175 -0.29 -18.41 1.71
N LEU A 176 -0.54 -17.24 2.30
CA LEU A 176 -0.65 -17.09 3.75
C LEU A 176 -1.79 -17.93 4.33
N LYS A 177 -2.93 -18.05 3.64
CA LYS A 177 -4.09 -18.88 4.03
C LYS A 177 -3.68 -20.35 4.16
N ARG A 178 -2.96 -20.92 3.18
CA ARG A 178 -2.46 -22.30 3.24
C ARG A 178 -1.44 -22.49 4.36
N LYS A 179 -0.48 -21.57 4.51
CA LYS A 179 0.54 -21.62 5.58
C LYS A 179 -0.10 -21.48 6.98
N CYS A 180 -1.16 -20.68 7.12
CA CYS A 180 -1.96 -20.52 8.35
C CYS A 180 -2.80 -21.76 8.67
N ALA A 181 -3.47 -22.34 7.66
CA ALA A 181 -4.32 -23.52 7.82
C ALA A 181 -3.51 -24.74 8.31
N ALA A 182 -2.32 -24.95 7.76
CA ALA A 182 -1.35 -25.96 8.22
C ALA A 182 -0.87 -25.75 9.68
N ARG A 183 -1.21 -24.62 10.30
CA ARG A 183 -0.87 -24.23 11.67
C ARG A 183 -2.12 -23.97 12.54
N GLY A 184 -3.31 -24.41 12.10
CA GLY A 184 -4.56 -24.28 12.86
C GLY A 184 -5.11 -22.86 13.00
N THR A 185 -4.64 -21.90 12.20
CA THR A 185 -5.06 -20.49 12.28
C THR A 185 -5.59 -19.94 10.95
N THR A 186 -6.14 -18.73 10.97
CA THR A 186 -6.57 -17.99 9.77
C THR A 186 -5.65 -16.80 9.54
N VAL A 187 -5.60 -16.29 8.30
CA VAL A 187 -4.82 -15.08 7.97
C VAL A 187 -5.24 -13.90 8.82
N GLU A 188 -6.54 -13.74 9.07
CA GLU A 188 -7.10 -12.71 9.97
C GLU A 188 -6.59 -12.85 11.41
N ARG A 189 -6.67 -14.05 12.01
CA ARG A 189 -6.15 -14.28 13.37
C ARG A 189 -4.65 -14.04 13.46
N PHE A 190 -3.89 -14.46 12.44
CA PHE A 190 -2.44 -14.27 12.35
C PHE A 190 -2.06 -12.79 12.22
N LEU A 191 -2.66 -12.04 11.29
CA LEU A 191 -2.43 -10.60 11.16
C LEU A 191 -2.85 -9.86 12.44
N GLN A 192 -3.99 -10.23 13.04
CA GLN A 192 -4.46 -9.59 14.26
C GLN A 192 -3.48 -9.77 15.44
N SER A 193 -2.96 -10.99 15.64
CA SER A 193 -2.07 -11.29 16.76
C SER A 193 -0.62 -10.85 16.52
N ALA A 194 -0.10 -11.04 15.31
CA ALA A 194 1.32 -10.93 15.01
C ALA A 194 1.74 -9.59 14.38
N VAL A 195 0.78 -8.78 13.90
CA VAL A 195 1.02 -7.47 13.26
C VAL A 195 0.18 -6.36 13.89
N MET A 196 -1.15 -6.51 13.89
CA MET A 196 -2.05 -5.41 14.25
C MET A 196 -2.00 -5.07 15.75
N ARG A 197 -2.11 -6.06 16.65
CA ARG A 197 -2.00 -5.83 18.10
C ARG A 197 -0.63 -5.26 18.51
N PRO A 198 0.53 -5.77 18.05
CA PRO A 198 1.83 -5.18 18.36
C PRO A 198 2.01 -3.72 17.92
N ILE A 199 1.40 -3.30 16.79
CA ILE A 199 1.39 -1.90 16.33
C ILE A 199 0.39 -1.04 17.16
N GLY A 200 -0.48 -1.68 17.95
CA GLY A 200 -1.56 -1.02 18.70
C GLY A 200 -2.77 -0.68 17.82
N LEU A 201 -3.05 -1.47 16.77
CA LEU A 201 -4.24 -1.34 15.94
C LEU A 201 -5.38 -2.15 16.57
N THR A 202 -6.47 -1.46 16.93
CA THR A 202 -7.55 -2.01 17.77
C THR A 202 -8.78 -2.50 17.00
N GLY A 203 -9.00 -2.03 15.76
CA GLY A 203 -10.11 -2.42 14.90
C GLY A 203 -9.60 -3.21 13.70
N GLY A 204 -9.71 -4.53 13.77
CA GLY A 204 -9.43 -5.44 12.65
C GLY A 204 -10.67 -5.66 11.79
N ASP A 205 -11.34 -4.59 11.38
CA ASP A 205 -12.47 -4.71 10.46
C ASP A 205 -11.92 -4.93 9.06
N TRP A 206 -12.04 -6.17 8.59
CA TRP A 206 -11.58 -6.60 7.28
C TRP A 206 -12.77 -6.94 6.38
N LYS A 207 -12.81 -6.39 5.18
CA LYS A 207 -13.69 -6.88 4.10
C LYS A 207 -13.30 -8.31 3.73
N LYS A 208 -14.31 -9.18 3.64
CA LYS A 208 -14.19 -10.62 3.36
C LYS A 208 -14.87 -11.01 2.05
N ASP A 209 -14.49 -12.16 1.49
CA ASP A 209 -15.18 -12.77 0.36
C ASP A 209 -16.25 -13.75 0.86
N GLY A 210 -16.99 -14.36 -0.07
CA GLY A 210 -18.00 -15.37 0.28
C GLY A 210 -17.45 -16.63 0.95
N SER A 211 -16.11 -16.83 0.96
CA SER A 211 -15.42 -17.89 1.70
C SER A 211 -14.98 -17.46 3.11
N GLY A 212 -15.15 -16.18 3.46
CA GLY A 212 -14.71 -15.60 4.73
C GLY A 212 -13.24 -15.15 4.74
N GLN A 213 -12.52 -15.23 3.61
CA GLN A 213 -11.13 -14.81 3.50
C GLN A 213 -11.03 -13.27 3.39
N ILE A 214 -10.15 -12.67 4.19
CA ILE A 214 -9.93 -11.21 4.21
C ILE A 214 -9.18 -10.74 2.95
N TYR A 215 -9.55 -9.56 2.41
CA TYR A 215 -8.91 -8.99 1.23
C TYR A 215 -7.57 -8.36 1.60
N LEU A 216 -6.46 -8.85 1.06
CA LEU A 216 -5.14 -8.29 1.35
C LEU A 216 -4.78 -7.10 0.43
N SER A 217 -5.53 -6.88 -0.65
CA SER A 217 -5.31 -5.73 -1.51
C SER A 217 -5.97 -4.43 -1.02
N THR A 218 -7.15 -4.49 -0.39
CA THR A 218 -7.95 -3.30 0.00
C THR A 218 -8.83 -3.47 1.25
N GLY A 219 -8.79 -4.61 1.93
CA GLY A 219 -9.83 -4.99 2.89
C GLY A 219 -9.81 -4.32 4.25
N ALA A 220 -8.69 -3.72 4.70
CA ALA A 220 -8.60 -3.21 6.07
C ALA A 220 -9.29 -1.84 6.22
N GLU A 221 -9.96 -1.67 7.36
CA GLU A 221 -10.31 -0.37 7.90
C GLU A 221 -9.39 -0.02 9.07
N LEU A 222 -9.07 1.27 9.24
CA LEU A 222 -8.32 1.77 10.40
C LEU A 222 -8.83 3.15 10.79
N THR A 223 -8.56 3.55 12.03
CA THR A 223 -8.67 4.95 12.44
C THR A 223 -7.49 5.78 11.92
N VAL A 224 -7.65 7.09 11.84
CA VAL A 224 -6.53 8.03 11.61
C VAL A 224 -5.43 7.86 12.66
N THR A 225 -5.79 7.60 13.93
CA THR A 225 -4.83 7.23 14.99
C THR A 225 -4.10 5.92 14.67
N GLY A 226 -4.80 4.92 14.12
CA GLY A 226 -4.21 3.67 13.65
C GLY A 226 -3.22 3.87 12.49
N LEU A 227 -3.56 4.72 11.52
CA LEU A 227 -2.65 5.12 10.45
C LEU A 227 -1.39 5.84 11.00
N GLY A 228 -1.54 6.71 12.00
CA GLY A 228 -0.41 7.34 12.71
C GLY A 228 0.43 6.37 13.55
N ARG A 229 -0.16 5.30 14.08
CA ARG A 229 0.58 4.19 14.73
C ARG A 229 1.39 3.40 13.69
N LEU A 230 0.75 2.98 12.59
CA LEU A 230 1.41 2.29 11.48
C LEU A 230 2.58 3.10 10.91
N GLY A 231 2.37 4.39 10.61
CA GLY A 231 3.42 5.27 10.10
C GLY A 231 4.61 5.38 11.04
N ARG A 232 4.39 5.49 12.36
CA ARG A 232 5.48 5.57 13.35
C ARG A 232 6.22 4.25 13.53
N THR A 233 5.55 3.10 13.45
CA THR A 233 6.25 1.80 13.36
C THR A 233 7.14 1.73 12.11
N LEU A 234 6.67 2.27 10.99
CA LEU A 234 7.44 2.30 9.75
C LEU A 234 8.63 3.28 9.78
N VAL A 235 8.56 4.40 10.53
CA VAL A 235 9.72 5.27 10.80
C VAL A 235 10.89 4.45 11.39
N GLU A 236 10.61 3.65 12.41
CA GLU A 236 11.63 2.81 13.06
C GLU A 236 12.21 1.77 12.09
N LEU A 237 11.34 1.02 11.41
CA LEU A 237 11.75 -0.04 10.48
C LEU A 237 12.52 0.52 9.25
N LEU A 238 12.16 1.71 8.76
CA LEU A 238 12.88 2.40 7.67
C LEU A 238 14.25 2.89 8.12
N ASN A 239 14.40 3.28 9.39
CA ASN A 239 15.69 3.61 10.01
C ASN A 239 16.49 2.38 10.46
N GLY A 240 16.06 1.16 10.12
CA GLY A 240 16.79 -0.08 10.46
C GLY A 240 16.61 -0.55 11.91
N ARG A 241 15.62 -0.02 12.65
CA ARG A 241 15.32 -0.40 14.04
C ARG A 241 14.10 -1.32 14.11
N ASP A 242 14.24 -2.45 14.81
CA ASP A 242 13.13 -3.38 15.04
C ASP A 242 12.02 -2.70 15.86
N ALA A 243 10.76 -2.88 15.44
CA ALA A 243 9.62 -2.18 16.05
C ALA A 243 8.35 -3.01 15.98
N ALA A 244 7.49 -2.89 17.01
CA ALA A 244 6.25 -3.67 17.13
C ALA A 244 6.45 -5.20 16.94
N GLY A 245 7.61 -5.73 17.35
CA GLY A 245 7.97 -7.13 17.17
C GLY A 245 8.22 -7.56 15.72
N LEU A 246 8.49 -6.61 14.81
CA LEU A 246 8.87 -6.84 13.42
C LEU A 246 10.35 -6.50 13.22
N SER A 247 11.05 -7.34 12.46
CA SER A 247 12.46 -7.21 12.16
C SER A 247 12.71 -6.23 11.00
N ALA A 248 13.53 -5.21 11.23
CA ALA A 248 13.86 -4.19 10.24
C ALA A 248 14.66 -4.75 9.06
N SER A 249 15.49 -5.77 9.28
CA SER A 249 16.24 -6.45 8.22
C SER A 249 15.31 -7.22 7.26
N HIS A 250 14.33 -7.94 7.81
CA HIS A 250 13.29 -8.60 7.03
C HIS A 250 12.41 -7.57 6.32
N PHE A 251 11.93 -6.54 7.01
CA PHE A 251 11.17 -5.44 6.41
C PHE A 251 11.90 -4.77 5.23
N ARG A 252 13.21 -4.51 5.36
CA ARG A 252 14.04 -3.95 4.27
C ARG A 252 14.08 -4.88 3.05
N ALA A 253 14.16 -6.21 3.26
CA ALA A 253 14.14 -7.18 2.18
C ALA A 253 12.75 -7.31 1.52
N TRP A 254 11.69 -7.31 2.33
CA TRP A 254 10.28 -7.42 1.92
C TRP A 254 9.73 -6.19 1.21
N THR A 255 10.32 -5.02 1.47
CA THR A 255 9.94 -3.76 0.81
C THR A 255 10.90 -3.36 -0.32
N ARG A 256 11.88 -4.22 -0.68
CA ARG A 256 12.86 -3.96 -1.74
C ARG A 256 12.18 -3.74 -3.11
N PRO A 257 12.37 -2.58 -3.76
CA PRO A 257 11.85 -2.35 -5.11
C PRO A 257 12.60 -3.17 -6.17
N SER A 258 12.02 -3.27 -7.37
CA SER A 258 12.61 -3.94 -8.53
C SER A 258 13.22 -2.93 -9.51
N SER A 259 13.93 -3.43 -10.53
CA SER A 259 14.37 -2.64 -11.69
C SER A 259 13.19 -2.13 -12.54
N ALA A 260 12.05 -2.83 -12.53
CA ALA A 260 10.84 -2.44 -13.25
C ALA A 260 10.12 -1.24 -12.62
N ASN A 261 10.27 -1.01 -11.31
CA ASN A 261 9.77 0.18 -10.63
C ASN A 261 10.58 0.49 -9.36
N SER A 262 11.50 1.47 -9.43
CA SER A 262 12.32 1.89 -8.29
C SER A 262 11.53 2.55 -7.15
N MET A 263 10.34 3.08 -7.42
CA MET A 263 9.48 3.73 -6.42
C MET A 263 8.75 2.71 -5.55
N PHE A 264 8.29 1.59 -6.11
CA PHE A 264 7.39 0.66 -5.42
C PHE A 264 8.07 -0.60 -4.89
N GLY A 265 7.75 -0.98 -3.65
CA GLY A 265 8.06 -2.31 -3.13
C GLY A 265 7.41 -2.55 -1.77
N GLY A 266 6.72 -3.68 -1.62
CA GLY A 266 6.08 -4.09 -0.36
C GLY A 266 4.91 -3.21 0.09
N GLY A 267 4.22 -2.55 -0.85
CA GLY A 267 3.13 -1.60 -0.55
C GLY A 267 3.58 -0.15 -0.33
N LEU A 268 4.89 0.09 -0.22
CA LEU A 268 5.49 1.42 -0.02
C LEU A 268 5.84 2.08 -1.36
N TRP A 269 5.51 3.37 -1.48
CA TRP A 269 5.96 4.26 -2.55
C TRP A 269 7.11 5.15 -2.05
N ARG A 270 8.17 5.30 -2.84
CA ARG A 270 9.40 6.02 -2.46
C ARG A 270 9.63 7.23 -3.35
N ASN A 271 10.19 8.28 -2.76
CA ASN A 271 10.54 9.49 -3.48
C ASN A 271 11.87 9.36 -4.24
N ARG A 272 11.88 8.64 -5.37
CA ARG A 272 13.12 8.22 -6.08
C ARG A 272 13.19 8.63 -7.55
N GLY A 273 13.52 9.89 -7.81
CA GLY A 273 13.70 10.42 -9.15
C GLY A 273 13.64 11.94 -9.18
N SER A 274 13.36 12.52 -10.34
CA SER A 274 13.28 13.98 -10.52
C SER A 274 12.02 14.45 -11.27
N ARG A 275 11.24 13.53 -11.85
CA ARG A 275 9.98 13.83 -12.55
C ARG A 275 8.79 13.55 -11.64
N GLU A 276 8.24 14.61 -11.04
CA GLU A 276 7.12 14.52 -10.11
C GLU A 276 5.86 13.97 -10.78
N ILE A 277 5.30 12.90 -10.23
CA ILE A 277 4.06 12.28 -10.71
C ILE A 277 3.00 12.24 -9.61
N GLU A 278 1.74 12.33 -10.04
CA GLU A 278 0.61 11.94 -9.21
C GLU A 278 0.44 10.42 -9.39
N VAL A 279 1.00 9.64 -8.45
CA VAL A 279 1.13 8.17 -8.57
C VAL A 279 -0.17 7.53 -9.02
N GLU A 280 -1.30 7.88 -8.41
CA GLU A 280 -2.57 7.23 -8.72
C GLU A 280 -3.06 7.43 -10.17
N ASP A 281 -2.60 8.45 -10.88
CA ASP A 281 -2.98 8.69 -12.27
C ASP A 281 -2.15 7.84 -13.26
N GLN A 282 -1.09 7.17 -12.77
CA GLN A 282 -0.11 6.43 -13.60
C GLN A 282 -0.23 4.89 -13.49
N LEU A 283 -1.26 4.38 -12.79
CA LEU A 283 -1.38 2.96 -12.45
C LEU A 283 -2.41 2.18 -13.27
N ASP A 284 -3.29 2.87 -14.01
CA ASP A 284 -4.34 2.27 -14.86
C ASP A 284 -3.81 1.90 -16.26
N GLN A 285 -2.59 2.32 -16.60
CA GLN A 285 -1.90 2.01 -17.85
C GLN A 285 -0.48 1.56 -17.53
N PRO A 286 0.01 0.46 -18.12
CA PRO A 286 1.39 0.02 -17.93
C PRO A 286 2.38 1.13 -18.32
N GLN A 287 3.37 1.33 -17.46
CA GLN A 287 4.47 2.28 -17.67
C GLN A 287 5.79 1.52 -17.75
N SER A 288 6.74 2.03 -18.54
CA SER A 288 8.05 1.39 -18.67
C SER A 288 8.90 1.52 -17.40
N ALA A 289 9.90 0.65 -17.25
CA ALA A 289 10.90 0.77 -16.20
C ALA A 289 11.57 2.16 -16.20
N ALA A 290 11.89 2.70 -17.39
CA ALA A 290 12.45 4.04 -17.54
C ALA A 290 11.50 5.15 -17.05
N PHE A 291 10.18 4.99 -17.22
CA PHE A 291 9.20 5.92 -16.66
C PHE A 291 9.30 5.95 -15.13
N TRP A 292 9.19 4.78 -14.48
CA TRP A 292 9.18 4.69 -13.02
C TRP A 292 10.52 5.12 -12.40
N ASN A 293 11.63 4.75 -13.04
CA ASN A 293 12.97 5.02 -12.50
C ASN A 293 13.39 6.49 -12.61
N GLY A 294 12.70 7.29 -13.43
CA GLY A 294 12.83 8.75 -13.44
C GLY A 294 11.81 9.50 -12.57
N ALA A 295 10.80 8.80 -12.04
CA ALA A 295 9.65 9.42 -11.38
C ALA A 295 9.83 9.62 -9.87
N CYS A 296 9.25 10.69 -9.30
CA CYS A 296 9.28 10.94 -7.86
C CYS A 296 7.91 11.43 -7.34
N LEU A 297 7.78 11.46 -6.01
CA LEU A 297 6.59 11.99 -5.33
C LEU A 297 6.63 13.53 -5.28
N SER A 298 7.79 14.10 -4.93
CA SER A 298 8.05 15.55 -4.90
C SER A 298 9.56 15.81 -4.92
N ARG A 299 10.03 16.77 -5.74
CA ARG A 299 11.44 17.23 -5.68
C ARG A 299 11.72 18.13 -4.48
N HIS A 300 10.68 18.66 -3.84
CA HIS A 300 10.79 19.52 -2.66
C HIS A 300 11.00 18.71 -1.37
N GLN A 301 10.93 17.38 -1.45
CA GLN A 301 10.99 16.46 -0.33
C GLN A 301 12.25 15.58 -0.41
N PRO A 302 12.78 15.09 0.73
CA PRO A 302 13.97 14.25 0.72
C PRO A 302 13.74 12.93 0.00
N GLY A 303 14.83 12.30 -0.48
CA GLY A 303 14.77 10.99 -1.14
C GLY A 303 14.39 9.82 -0.20
N SER A 304 14.44 10.07 1.10
CA SER A 304 14.01 9.17 2.18
C SER A 304 12.48 9.18 2.40
N LEU A 305 11.74 10.16 1.85
CA LEU A 305 10.28 10.20 1.94
C LEU A 305 9.65 8.92 1.37
N VAL A 306 8.79 8.32 2.19
CA VAL A 306 7.93 7.17 1.86
C VAL A 306 6.47 7.56 1.98
N ALA A 307 5.63 7.07 1.07
CA ALA A 307 4.19 7.20 1.14
C ALA A 307 3.48 5.84 1.07
N LEU A 308 2.44 5.67 1.89
CA LEU A 308 1.42 4.63 1.72
C LEU A 308 0.25 5.26 0.97
N ILE A 309 -0.04 4.75 -0.23
CA ILE A 309 -0.99 5.37 -1.16
C ILE A 309 -2.21 4.46 -1.33
N GLY A 310 -3.36 4.89 -0.78
CA GLY A 310 -4.66 4.27 -0.97
C GLY A 310 -5.60 5.15 -1.79
N SER A 311 -6.34 4.53 -2.72
CA SER A 311 -7.32 5.22 -3.57
C SER A 311 -8.35 6.02 -2.78
N SER A 312 -8.96 7.02 -3.42
CA SER A 312 -9.85 7.99 -2.76
C SER A 312 -9.14 8.86 -1.71
N GLY A 313 -7.81 9.00 -1.81
CA GLY A 313 -7.02 9.91 -0.99
C GLY A 313 -6.69 9.41 0.42
N GLN A 314 -6.64 8.09 0.65
CA GLN A 314 -6.04 7.54 1.87
C GLN A 314 -4.52 7.69 1.76
N ARG A 315 -3.89 8.26 2.79
CA ARG A 315 -2.45 8.53 2.77
C ARG A 315 -1.80 8.36 4.14
N VAL A 316 -0.58 7.87 4.13
CA VAL A 316 0.39 8.07 5.21
C VAL A 316 1.70 8.48 4.56
N TRP A 317 2.15 9.71 4.78
CA TRP A 317 3.47 10.19 4.40
C TRP A 317 4.42 10.07 5.59
N ILE A 318 5.63 9.62 5.34
CA ILE A 318 6.60 9.20 6.35
C ILE A 318 7.96 9.79 5.97
N TRP A 319 8.51 10.62 6.86
CA TRP A 319 9.86 11.18 6.78
C TRP A 319 10.70 10.50 7.87
N PRO A 320 11.46 9.44 7.53
CA PRO A 320 12.06 8.58 8.55
C PRO A 320 13.18 9.27 9.32
N GLU A 321 13.99 10.08 8.65
CA GLU A 321 15.16 10.75 9.23
C GLU A 321 14.74 11.90 10.18
N GLU A 322 13.58 12.50 9.92
CA GLU A 322 12.97 13.58 10.69
C GLU A 322 11.92 13.08 11.71
N GLY A 323 11.71 11.76 11.81
CA GLY A 323 10.76 11.16 12.74
C GLY A 323 9.29 11.53 12.49
N ARG A 324 8.92 11.98 11.27
CA ARG A 324 7.58 12.54 10.97
C ARG A 324 6.65 11.57 10.27
N VAL A 325 5.37 11.72 10.59
CA VAL A 325 4.26 11.02 9.96
C VAL A 325 3.10 12.00 9.78
N LEU A 326 2.57 12.11 8.57
CA LEU A 326 1.26 12.72 8.33
C LEU A 326 0.33 11.62 7.82
N ALA A 327 -0.80 11.40 8.51
CA ALA A 327 -1.83 10.46 8.08
C ALA A 327 -3.11 11.18 7.71
N ARG A 328 -3.80 10.70 6.67
CA ARG A 328 -5.06 11.21 6.15
C ARG A 328 -5.99 10.06 5.81
N LEU A 329 -7.19 10.08 6.40
CA LEU A 329 -8.34 9.33 5.91
C LEU A 329 -9.18 10.25 5.02
N GLY A 330 -9.34 9.87 3.75
CA GLY A 330 -9.99 10.67 2.72
C GLY A 330 -11.22 9.99 2.13
N TYR A 331 -11.97 10.75 1.33
CA TYR A 331 -12.98 10.24 0.43
C TYR A 331 -13.04 11.10 -0.84
N SER A 332 -12.08 10.87 -1.74
CA SER A 332 -11.71 11.86 -2.77
C SER A 332 -10.94 11.25 -3.95
N PRO A 333 -11.59 10.88 -5.07
CA PRO A 333 -10.90 10.32 -6.25
C PRO A 333 -10.06 11.32 -7.07
N GLN A 334 -10.08 12.62 -6.75
CA GLN A 334 -9.23 13.65 -7.37
C GLN A 334 -8.14 14.16 -6.43
N TRP A 335 -7.98 13.57 -5.22
CA TRP A 335 -6.88 13.93 -4.31
C TRP A 335 -5.54 13.90 -5.03
N LYS A 336 -4.76 14.98 -4.88
CA LYS A 336 -3.41 15.14 -5.41
C LYS A 336 -2.42 15.31 -4.28
N ASP A 337 -1.29 14.65 -4.38
CA ASP A 337 -0.25 14.65 -3.34
C ASP A 337 0.65 15.89 -3.44
N ARG A 338 0.91 16.39 -4.66
CA ARG A 338 1.86 17.50 -4.89
C ARG A 338 1.55 18.79 -4.10
N PRO A 339 0.30 19.29 -4.00
CA PRO A 339 0.03 20.53 -3.26
C PRO A 339 0.42 20.44 -1.78
N LEU A 340 0.12 19.31 -1.13
CA LEU A 340 0.51 19.09 0.26
C LEU A 340 2.03 18.99 0.40
N LEU A 341 2.68 18.17 -0.45
CA LEU A 341 4.12 17.95 -0.44
C LEU A 341 4.98 19.13 -0.92
N ALA A 342 4.37 20.25 -1.31
CA ALA A 342 5.04 21.53 -1.54
C ALA A 342 5.14 22.40 -0.27
N VAL A 343 4.32 22.10 0.74
CA VAL A 343 4.15 22.91 1.96
C VAL A 343 4.81 22.28 3.19
N VAL A 344 4.68 20.96 3.37
CA VAL A 344 5.11 20.23 4.59
C VAL A 344 6.58 19.81 4.63
#